data_AF-A0A673ZPJ8-F1
#
_entry.id   AF-A0A673ZPJ8-F1
#
_cell.length_a   1.000
_cell.length_b   1.000
_cell.length_c   1.000
_cell.angle_alpha   90.00
_cell.angle_beta   90.00
_cell.angle_gamma   90.00
#
_symmetry.space_group_name_H-M   'P 1'
#
loop_
_entity.id
_entity.type
_entity.pdbx_description
1 polymer ?
#
loop_
_entity_poly.entity_id
_entity_poly.type
_entity_poly.pdbx_seq_one_letter_code
_entity_poly.pdbx_strand_id
1 'polypeptide(L)'
;MFDGYDSCSEDSSSSSSSEDSDEEVPSLPASLPIIKTNGQVYTYPDGKAGMATCEMCGMVGVRDAFYSKTKRFCSVSCSRSYSSNSKKASILARLQGKPPTKKAKVLQKQPLMAKLAAYAQYQANQQNQVKSKTVIPVKGFDWGRYIGTGDINGAPVGCFKHVPMGTSWGDLAEGVRVEVPNTDSGLPVKVYWIAGVIKLAGNKALLRYEGFDGDSGRDFWCNICVPDIHPVGWCAAGGKPLVPPKSIQHKCTNWKAFLVKCLTGAKTLPIDFSTKVQQSMQFPFKKLMRVEVVDKTHLCRTRVALVEQVIGGRLRLVYEECEDGSDDFWCHMYSPLIHSIGWSRGIGHRFKRSDVSKKLDGQVDAPGQLFAKVKDVDQSGEWFKDGMKLEAIDPLNLSAICIATVRKVLADGYLMIGIDGSEAADGSDWFCYHSTSPSIFPAGFCEINTIELTPPRVRTTDFHLTVAISIGQPVAVTCSLNK
;
A
#
# COMPACT_ATOMS: atom_id res chain seq x y z
N MET A 1 83.58 21.13 9.79
CA MET A 1 84.34 19.87 9.62
C MET A 1 83.36 18.92 8.93
N PHE A 2 83.45 18.74 7.60
CA PHE A 2 84.22 17.66 6.92
C PHE A 2 83.79 16.31 7.52
N ASP A 3 83.17 15.33 6.86
CA ASP A 3 83.16 14.82 5.47
C ASP A 3 81.88 13.96 5.28
N GLY A 4 81.34 13.58 4.11
CA GLY A 4 82.00 13.13 2.88
C GLY A 4 82.35 11.63 2.99
N TYR A 5 81.55 10.73 2.40
CA TYR A 5 82.09 9.55 1.70
C TYR A 5 81.02 8.89 0.83
N ASP A 6 81.30 8.92 -0.46
CA ASP A 6 80.66 8.23 -1.56
C ASP A 6 81.40 6.91 -1.77
N SER A 7 80.72 5.84 -2.18
CA SER A 7 81.39 4.63 -2.67
C SER A 7 80.48 3.86 -3.64
N CYS A 8 80.79 4.03 -4.92
CA CYS A 8 80.31 3.27 -6.07
C CYS A 8 80.95 1.88 -6.15
N SER A 9 80.25 0.93 -6.79
CA SER A 9 80.73 -0.15 -7.70
C SER A 9 79.48 -0.91 -8.18
N GLU A 10 78.94 -0.67 -9.38
CA GLU A 10 79.26 -1.36 -10.65
C GLU A 10 79.15 -2.91 -10.57
N ASP A 11 78.10 -3.52 -11.16
CA ASP A 11 78.27 -4.20 -12.44
C ASP A 11 76.99 -4.76 -13.09
N SER A 12 77.10 -4.86 -14.41
CA SER A 12 76.07 -4.97 -15.45
C SER A 12 75.44 -6.38 -15.67
N SER A 13 74.21 -6.33 -16.20
CA SER A 13 73.62 -7.18 -17.26
C SER A 13 73.13 -8.61 -16.96
N SER A 14 71.81 -8.81 -17.04
CA SER A 14 71.18 -9.51 -18.18
C SER A 14 69.64 -9.50 -18.06
N SER A 15 69.00 -9.37 -19.21
CA SER A 15 67.60 -9.09 -19.44
C SER A 15 66.75 -10.36 -19.64
N SER A 16 65.52 -10.36 -19.13
CA SER A 16 64.39 -11.14 -19.68
C SER A 16 63.06 -10.72 -19.04
N SER A 17 62.33 -9.86 -19.76
CA SER A 17 60.85 -9.71 -19.87
C SER A 17 59.94 -10.45 -18.86
N SER A 18 59.03 -9.73 -18.19
CA SER A 18 57.65 -9.47 -18.67
C SER A 18 56.85 -8.72 -17.59
N GLU A 19 56.06 -7.77 -18.07
CA GLU A 19 55.16 -6.86 -17.35
C GLU A 19 53.97 -7.64 -16.75
N ASP A 20 53.52 -7.33 -15.53
CA ASP A 20 52.24 -6.65 -15.30
C ASP A 20 52.04 -6.28 -13.81
N SER A 21 51.13 -5.36 -13.58
CA SER A 21 51.15 -4.34 -12.54
C SER A 21 50.29 -4.70 -11.31
N ASP A 22 50.87 -4.62 -10.11
CA ASP A 22 50.16 -4.74 -8.82
C ASP A 22 49.50 -3.41 -8.44
N GLU A 23 48.17 -3.39 -8.24
CA GLU A 23 47.47 -2.34 -7.49
C GLU A 23 46.87 -2.91 -6.19
N GLU A 24 47.14 -2.18 -5.10
CA GLU A 24 46.86 -2.52 -3.69
C GLU A 24 45.36 -2.62 -3.33
N VAL A 25 45.06 -3.56 -2.43
CA VAL A 25 43.72 -3.79 -1.86
C VAL A 25 43.56 -3.02 -0.53
N PRO A 26 42.51 -2.18 -0.35
CA PRO A 26 42.20 -1.59 0.96
C PRO A 26 41.49 -2.58 1.90
N SER A 27 41.87 -2.56 3.18
CA SER A 27 41.40 -3.43 4.26
C SER A 27 39.95 -3.20 4.73
N LEU A 28 39.28 -4.28 5.14
CA LEU A 28 37.90 -4.35 5.65
C LEU A 28 37.81 -4.00 7.15
N PRO A 29 36.73 -3.34 7.64
CA PRO A 29 36.38 -3.34 9.06
C PRO A 29 35.55 -4.57 9.45
N ALA A 30 35.86 -5.13 10.61
CA ALA A 30 35.29 -6.36 11.16
C ALA A 30 33.91 -6.14 11.83
N SER A 31 32.90 -6.86 11.35
CA SER A 31 31.89 -7.59 12.16
C SER A 31 30.83 -8.21 11.23
N LEU A 32 30.89 -9.54 11.04
CA LEU A 32 29.95 -10.28 10.18
C LEU A 32 28.71 -10.73 10.98
N PRO A 33 27.49 -10.61 10.43
CA PRO A 33 26.26 -10.99 11.12
C PRO A 33 26.02 -12.52 11.13
N ILE A 34 25.44 -13.00 12.23
CA ILE A 34 25.11 -14.39 12.49
C ILE A 34 23.69 -14.70 11.98
N ILE A 35 23.51 -15.74 11.17
CA ILE A 35 22.19 -16.21 10.70
C ILE A 35 21.83 -17.50 11.46
N LYS A 36 20.62 -17.56 12.03
CA LYS A 36 20.07 -18.75 12.71
C LYS A 36 18.95 -19.39 11.89
N THR A 37 19.08 -20.67 11.57
CA THR A 37 18.02 -21.51 10.95
C THR A 37 18.03 -22.90 11.59
N ASN A 38 16.84 -23.43 11.92
CA ASN A 38 16.66 -24.74 12.58
C ASN A 38 17.48 -24.96 13.87
N GLY A 39 17.72 -23.90 14.65
CA GLY A 39 18.48 -23.98 15.90
C GLY A 39 20.00 -24.15 15.72
N GLN A 40 20.52 -24.18 14.49
CA GLN A 40 21.96 -24.14 14.22
C GLN A 40 22.40 -22.74 13.79
N VAL A 41 23.55 -22.33 14.31
CA VAL A 41 24.23 -21.07 14.04
C VAL A 41 25.18 -21.32 12.87
N TYR A 42 25.01 -20.59 11.76
CA TYR A 42 25.98 -20.60 10.68
C TYR A 42 26.67 -19.25 10.63
N THR A 43 27.95 -19.22 10.99
CA THR A 43 28.87 -18.16 10.60
C THR A 43 29.25 -18.32 9.14
N TYR A 44 29.47 -17.22 8.42
CA TYR A 44 30.05 -17.24 7.08
C TYR A 44 31.41 -17.96 7.14
N PRO A 45 31.61 -19.12 6.46
CA PRO A 45 32.94 -19.64 6.26
C PRO A 45 33.49 -18.98 4.99
N ASP A 46 34.53 -18.17 5.18
CA ASP A 46 35.60 -17.85 4.23
C ASP A 46 35.38 -18.44 2.82
N GLY A 47 34.64 -17.73 1.96
CA GLY A 47 34.65 -17.80 0.49
C GLY A 47 34.44 -19.15 -0.24
N LYS A 48 34.40 -20.29 0.44
CA LYS A 48 34.54 -21.63 -0.15
C LYS A 48 33.22 -22.39 -0.29
N ALA A 49 32.17 -21.97 0.43
CA ALA A 49 30.83 -22.57 0.34
C ALA A 49 29.95 -21.79 -0.65
N GLY A 50 29.80 -22.31 -1.88
CA GLY A 50 28.95 -21.69 -2.90
C GLY A 50 27.47 -21.54 -2.49
N MET A 51 26.69 -20.77 -3.24
CA MET A 51 25.22 -20.69 -3.09
C MET A 51 24.54 -21.76 -3.97
N ALA A 52 23.40 -22.27 -3.52
CA ALA A 52 22.57 -23.21 -4.27
C ALA A 52 21.14 -22.67 -4.45
N THR A 53 20.50 -23.08 -5.55
CA THR A 53 19.11 -22.77 -5.89
C THR A 53 18.29 -24.06 -5.94
N CYS A 54 17.13 -24.07 -5.29
CA CYS A 54 16.31 -25.25 -5.15
C CYS A 54 15.57 -25.52 -6.46
N GLU A 55 15.78 -26.70 -7.05
CA GLU A 55 15.19 -27.05 -8.35
C GLU A 55 13.67 -27.26 -8.32
N MET A 56 13.02 -27.25 -7.15
CA MET A 56 11.55 -27.32 -7.05
C MET A 56 10.87 -25.99 -6.81
N CYS A 57 11.36 -25.21 -5.86
CA CYS A 57 10.69 -23.99 -5.41
C CYS A 57 11.48 -22.72 -5.73
N GLY A 58 12.67 -22.84 -6.33
CA GLY A 58 13.53 -21.70 -6.66
C GLY A 58 14.20 -21.01 -5.46
N MET A 59 14.01 -21.51 -4.24
CA MET A 59 14.65 -20.95 -3.03
C MET A 59 16.18 -20.99 -3.14
N VAL A 60 16.87 -19.89 -2.81
CA VAL A 60 18.34 -19.78 -2.85
C VAL A 60 18.90 -19.65 -1.43
N GLY A 61 20.00 -20.34 -1.12
CA GLY A 61 20.69 -20.22 0.16
C GLY A 61 22.10 -20.84 0.13
N VAL A 62 22.77 -20.90 1.29
CA VAL A 62 24.11 -21.49 1.42
C VAL A 62 24.06 -22.96 1.00
N ARG A 63 24.93 -23.39 0.06
CA ARG A 63 24.90 -24.74 -0.52
C ARG A 63 24.98 -25.82 0.54
N ASP A 64 25.69 -25.59 1.64
CA ASP A 64 25.80 -26.59 2.70
C ASP A 64 24.52 -26.75 3.54
N ALA A 65 23.68 -25.71 3.60
CA ALA A 65 22.35 -25.77 4.22
C ALA A 65 21.29 -26.46 3.34
N PHE A 66 21.64 -26.80 2.09
CA PHE A 66 20.71 -27.50 1.20
C PHE A 66 20.63 -28.99 1.53
N TYR A 67 19.42 -29.51 1.39
CA TYR A 67 19.06 -30.90 1.56
C TYR A 67 19.55 -31.75 0.37
N SER A 68 19.94 -33.02 0.64
CA SER A 68 20.52 -34.05 -0.25
C SER A 68 22.04 -34.00 -0.48
N LYS A 69 22.66 -35.14 -0.86
CA LYS A 69 24.11 -35.24 -1.18
C LYS A 69 24.54 -34.32 -2.34
N THR A 70 23.61 -33.97 -3.24
CA THR A 70 23.85 -33.12 -4.41
C THR A 70 23.46 -31.65 -4.17
N LYS A 71 22.96 -31.31 -2.97
CA LYS A 71 22.64 -29.93 -2.54
C LYS A 71 21.71 -29.16 -3.49
N ARG A 72 20.78 -29.85 -4.17
CA ARG A 72 19.88 -29.27 -5.18
C ARG A 72 18.50 -28.85 -4.64
N PHE A 73 18.19 -29.14 -3.38
CA PHE A 73 16.88 -28.90 -2.79
C PHE A 73 17.00 -28.24 -1.43
N CYS A 74 16.14 -27.27 -1.12
CA CYS A 74 16.18 -26.61 0.18
C CYS A 74 15.57 -27.42 1.33
N SER A 75 14.84 -28.50 1.04
CA SER A 75 14.21 -29.35 2.06
C SER A 75 13.90 -30.77 1.57
N VAL A 76 13.66 -31.68 2.53
CA VAL A 76 13.14 -33.04 2.28
C VAL A 76 11.87 -32.98 1.43
N SER A 77 10.98 -32.05 1.74
CA SER A 77 9.71 -31.85 1.02
C SER A 77 9.94 -31.45 -0.42
N CYS A 78 10.85 -30.52 -0.70
CA CYS A 78 11.21 -30.16 -2.07
C CYS A 78 11.83 -31.34 -2.83
N SER A 79 12.74 -32.10 -2.21
CA SER A 79 13.32 -33.28 -2.84
C SER A 79 12.28 -34.35 -3.18
N ARG A 80 11.39 -34.68 -2.23
CA ARG A 80 10.31 -35.67 -2.42
C ARG A 80 9.31 -35.22 -3.48
N SER A 81 8.95 -33.94 -3.48
CA SER A 81 8.05 -33.35 -4.50
C SER A 81 8.68 -33.34 -5.89
N TYR A 82 10.00 -33.16 -6.03
CA TYR A 82 10.69 -33.28 -7.32
C TYR A 82 10.62 -34.72 -7.84
N SER A 83 10.94 -35.70 -6.99
CA SER A 83 10.93 -37.12 -7.37
C SER A 83 9.53 -37.66 -7.65
N SER A 84 8.49 -37.17 -6.95
CA SER A 84 7.11 -37.57 -7.23
C SER A 84 6.61 -36.98 -8.55
N ASN A 85 6.98 -35.74 -8.86
CA ASN A 85 6.61 -35.09 -10.11
C ASN A 85 7.34 -35.72 -11.32
N SER A 86 8.59 -36.15 -11.17
CA SER A 86 9.32 -36.88 -12.21
C SER A 86 8.76 -38.28 -12.46
N LYS A 87 8.32 -39.01 -11.41
CA LYS A 87 7.63 -40.30 -11.54
C LYS A 87 6.27 -40.14 -12.24
N LYS A 88 5.51 -39.09 -11.91
CA LYS A 88 4.21 -38.80 -12.54
C LYS A 88 4.36 -38.46 -14.03
N ALA A 89 5.39 -37.68 -14.38
CA ALA A 89 5.75 -37.38 -15.77
C ALA A 89 6.22 -38.63 -16.55
N SER A 90 6.96 -39.54 -15.90
CA SER A 90 7.43 -40.80 -16.52
C SER A 90 6.29 -41.80 -16.76
N ILE A 91 5.31 -41.89 -15.84
CA ILE A 91 4.12 -42.74 -16.01
C ILE A 91 3.22 -42.18 -17.12
N LEU A 92 3.00 -40.87 -17.17
CA LEU A 92 2.26 -40.20 -18.25
C LEU A 92 2.93 -40.40 -19.62
N ALA A 93 4.26 -40.37 -19.70
CA ALA A 93 4.98 -40.62 -20.95
C ALA A 93 4.86 -42.09 -21.42
N ARG A 94 4.81 -43.07 -20.50
CA ARG A 94 4.59 -44.48 -20.82
C ARG A 94 3.16 -44.77 -21.29
N LEU A 95 2.16 -44.14 -20.68
CA LEU A 95 0.75 -44.25 -21.12
C LEU A 95 0.50 -43.63 -22.50
N GLN A 96 1.38 -42.72 -22.94
CA GLN A 96 1.32 -42.07 -24.26
C GLN A 96 2.24 -42.74 -25.32
N GLY A 97 2.82 -43.91 -25.02
CA GLY A 97 3.58 -44.70 -25.99
C GLY A 97 4.94 -44.13 -26.43
N LYS A 98 5.50 -43.14 -25.72
CA LYS A 98 6.78 -42.50 -26.11
C LYS A 98 7.98 -43.18 -25.41
N PRO A 99 9.10 -43.47 -26.12
CA PRO A 99 10.26 -44.10 -25.52
C PRO A 99 10.97 -43.17 -24.51
N PRO A 100 11.64 -43.72 -23.48
CA PRO A 100 12.18 -42.93 -22.38
C PRO A 100 13.44 -42.15 -22.80
N THR A 101 13.36 -40.81 -22.81
CA THR A 101 14.53 -39.94 -22.94
C THR A 101 15.00 -39.45 -21.55
N LYS A 102 16.32 -39.34 -21.35
CA LYS A 102 16.97 -39.01 -20.05
C LYS A 102 16.74 -37.58 -19.52
N LYS A 103 15.81 -36.79 -20.08
CA LYS A 103 15.45 -35.45 -19.57
C LYS A 103 13.95 -35.20 -19.75
N ALA A 104 13.15 -35.55 -18.73
CA ALA A 104 11.72 -35.25 -18.71
C ALA A 104 11.48 -33.77 -18.36
N LYS A 105 10.86 -32.99 -19.27
CA LYS A 105 10.28 -31.68 -18.95
C LYS A 105 9.01 -31.89 -18.11
N VAL A 106 8.95 -31.23 -16.96
CA VAL A 106 7.81 -31.28 -16.04
C VAL A 106 6.60 -30.57 -16.65
N LEU A 107 5.44 -31.23 -16.62
CA LEU A 107 4.14 -30.67 -17.01
C LEU A 107 3.71 -29.64 -15.95
N GLN A 108 3.69 -28.35 -16.31
CA GLN A 108 3.15 -27.30 -15.44
C GLN A 108 1.64 -27.51 -15.24
N LYS A 109 1.20 -27.55 -13.97
CA LYS A 109 -0.23 -27.45 -13.63
C LYS A 109 -0.72 -26.04 -13.95
N GLN A 110 -1.95 -25.94 -14.45
CA GLN A 110 -2.60 -24.67 -14.80
C GLN A 110 -2.50 -23.66 -13.63
N PRO A 111 -2.06 -22.41 -13.88
CA PRO A 111 -1.91 -21.41 -12.84
C PRO A 111 -3.25 -20.89 -12.34
N LEU A 112 -3.21 -20.23 -11.18
CA LEU A 112 -4.25 -19.37 -10.57
C LEU A 112 -4.90 -18.36 -11.56
N MET A 113 -4.27 -18.15 -12.72
CA MET A 113 -4.81 -17.50 -13.91
C MET A 113 -6.22 -17.97 -14.30
N ALA A 114 -6.60 -19.24 -14.11
CA ALA A 114 -7.96 -19.69 -14.45
C ALA A 114 -9.05 -19.17 -13.50
N LYS A 115 -8.71 -18.94 -12.22
CA LYS A 115 -9.62 -18.34 -11.23
C LYS A 115 -9.67 -16.82 -11.36
N LEU A 116 -8.53 -16.19 -11.66
CA LEU A 116 -8.45 -14.76 -11.99
C LEU A 116 -9.14 -14.44 -13.32
N ALA A 117 -9.09 -15.34 -14.31
CA ALA A 117 -9.83 -15.22 -15.56
C ALA A 117 -11.35 -15.34 -15.34
N ALA A 118 -11.81 -16.20 -14.44
CA ALA A 118 -13.24 -16.27 -14.07
C ALA A 118 -13.73 -14.98 -13.39
N TYR A 119 -12.88 -14.35 -12.57
CA TYR A 119 -13.17 -13.04 -11.95
C TYR A 119 -13.07 -11.88 -12.96
N ALA A 120 -12.10 -11.92 -13.88
CA ALA A 120 -11.97 -10.98 -14.99
C ALA A 120 -13.11 -11.12 -16.02
N GLN A 121 -13.63 -12.33 -16.24
CA GLN A 121 -14.82 -12.58 -17.07
C GLN A 121 -16.09 -12.07 -16.40
N TYR A 122 -16.19 -12.15 -15.06
CA TYR A 122 -17.29 -11.53 -14.31
C TYR A 122 -17.25 -9.99 -14.41
N GLN A 123 -16.05 -9.38 -14.39
CA GLN A 123 -15.89 -7.93 -14.64
C GLN A 123 -16.13 -7.54 -16.11
N ALA A 124 -15.70 -8.37 -17.07
CA ALA A 124 -15.91 -8.15 -18.51
C ALA A 124 -17.39 -8.28 -18.93
N ASN A 125 -18.17 -9.12 -18.24
CA ASN A 125 -19.62 -9.23 -18.47
C ASN A 125 -20.41 -8.00 -18.00
N GLN A 126 -19.86 -7.16 -17.11
CA GLN A 126 -20.42 -5.82 -16.85
C GLN A 126 -20.01 -4.78 -17.90
N GLN A 127 -18.95 -5.02 -18.68
CA GLN A 127 -18.46 -4.10 -19.72
C GLN A 127 -19.03 -4.37 -21.12
N ASN A 128 -19.69 -5.52 -21.35
CA ASN A 128 -20.23 -5.88 -22.68
C ASN A 128 -21.64 -5.36 -22.99
N GLN A 129 -22.19 -4.43 -22.20
CA GLN A 129 -23.36 -3.62 -22.58
C GLN A 129 -23.01 -2.21 -23.09
N VAL A 130 -21.77 -1.96 -23.51
CA VAL A 130 -21.40 -0.66 -24.10
C VAL A 130 -20.70 -0.86 -25.44
N LYS A 131 -21.47 -1.17 -26.49
CA LYS A 131 -21.09 -0.80 -27.87
C LYS A 131 -22.30 -0.23 -28.59
N SER A 132 -22.09 0.96 -29.17
CA SER A 132 -23.05 1.84 -29.84
C SER A 132 -23.98 2.65 -28.94
N LYS A 133 -23.40 3.56 -28.15
CA LYS A 133 -24.04 4.86 -27.91
C LYS A 133 -22.98 5.94 -28.11
N THR A 134 -23.32 6.91 -28.94
CA THR A 134 -22.70 8.22 -29.07
C THR A 134 -22.13 8.65 -27.71
N VAL A 135 -20.88 9.12 -27.65
CA VAL A 135 -20.29 9.66 -26.42
C VAL A 135 -21.05 10.93 -26.05
N ILE A 136 -22.17 10.76 -25.37
CA ILE A 136 -22.78 11.79 -24.55
C ILE A 136 -21.78 12.01 -23.43
N PRO A 137 -21.28 13.24 -23.20
CA PRO A 137 -20.45 13.51 -22.04
C PRO A 137 -21.25 13.05 -20.82
N VAL A 138 -20.79 12.00 -20.15
CA VAL A 138 -21.40 11.58 -18.89
C VAL A 138 -21.21 12.77 -17.97
N LYS A 139 -22.29 13.51 -17.70
CA LYS A 139 -22.26 14.57 -16.69
C LYS A 139 -21.74 13.91 -15.42
N GLY A 140 -20.57 14.34 -14.95
CA GLY A 140 -19.97 13.82 -13.74
C GLY A 140 -20.97 13.88 -12.58
N PHE A 141 -20.85 12.95 -11.63
CA PHE A 141 -21.69 12.97 -10.44
C PHE A 141 -21.54 14.29 -9.68
N ASP A 142 -22.67 14.94 -9.36
CA ASP A 142 -22.69 16.21 -8.64
C ASP A 142 -23.15 16.00 -7.20
N TRP A 143 -22.18 16.06 -6.28
CA TRP A 143 -22.41 15.97 -4.84
C TRP A 143 -23.37 17.05 -4.32
N GLY A 144 -23.29 18.28 -4.83
CA GLY A 144 -24.14 19.36 -4.36
C GLY A 144 -25.61 19.08 -4.66
N ARG A 145 -25.90 18.58 -5.86
CA ARG A 145 -27.25 18.16 -6.24
C ARG A 145 -27.71 16.93 -5.46
N TYR A 146 -26.83 15.96 -5.24
CA TYR A 146 -27.17 14.73 -4.52
C TYR A 146 -27.49 14.98 -3.04
N ILE A 147 -26.68 15.79 -2.37
CA ILE A 147 -26.90 16.19 -0.97
C ILE A 147 -28.10 17.12 -0.88
N GLY A 148 -28.23 18.04 -1.86
CA GLY A 148 -29.31 19.02 -1.91
C GLY A 148 -29.40 19.86 -0.65
N THR A 149 -30.61 20.21 -0.24
CA THR A 149 -30.91 20.92 1.01
C THR A 149 -31.54 20.00 2.07
N GLY A 150 -31.65 18.70 1.79
CA GLY A 150 -32.29 17.73 2.70
C GLY A 150 -31.36 17.25 3.83
N ASP A 151 -31.78 16.20 4.53
CA ASP A 151 -31.11 15.70 5.76
C ASP A 151 -29.86 14.85 5.51
N ILE A 152 -29.43 14.70 4.25
CA ILE A 152 -28.22 13.97 3.91
C ILE A 152 -27.02 14.79 4.41
N ASN A 153 -26.21 14.19 5.28
CA ASN A 153 -25.03 14.82 5.84
C ASN A 153 -23.76 14.17 5.32
N GLY A 154 -22.85 14.99 4.80
CA GLY A 154 -21.51 14.53 4.44
C GLY A 154 -20.65 14.40 5.70
N ALA A 155 -19.87 13.32 5.79
CA ALA A 155 -18.89 13.18 6.86
C ALA A 155 -17.94 14.40 6.88
N PRO A 156 -17.74 15.07 8.03
CA PRO A 156 -16.84 16.21 8.15
C PRO A 156 -15.41 15.85 7.76
N VAL A 157 -14.67 16.81 7.19
CA VAL A 157 -13.26 16.62 6.78
C VAL A 157 -12.37 16.22 7.97
N GLY A 158 -12.67 16.72 9.17
CA GLY A 158 -11.96 16.36 10.40
C GLY A 158 -12.01 14.88 10.76
N CYS A 159 -12.95 14.10 10.22
CA CYS A 159 -12.98 12.64 10.38
C CYS A 159 -11.86 11.94 9.60
N PHE A 160 -11.24 12.61 8.61
CA PHE A 160 -10.27 12.03 7.69
C PHE A 160 -8.88 12.64 7.91
N LYS A 161 -8.09 12.10 8.84
CA LYS A 161 -6.75 12.63 9.16
C LYS A 161 -5.76 12.66 8.00
N HIS A 162 -5.98 11.83 6.97
CA HIS A 162 -5.08 11.65 5.84
C HIS A 162 -5.38 12.57 4.65
N VAL A 163 -6.51 13.28 4.65
CA VAL A 163 -6.91 14.13 3.52
C VAL A 163 -6.40 15.56 3.72
N PRO A 164 -6.24 16.34 2.64
CA PRO A 164 -5.92 17.76 2.71
C PRO A 164 -6.85 18.50 3.68
N MET A 165 -6.29 19.37 4.52
CA MET A 165 -6.98 20.09 5.60
C MET A 165 -7.59 19.24 6.73
N GLY A 166 -7.39 17.91 6.76
CA GLY A 166 -7.96 17.01 7.78
C GLY A 166 -7.66 17.39 9.24
N THR A 167 -6.50 17.98 9.52
CA THR A 167 -6.08 18.41 10.86
C THR A 167 -6.28 19.91 11.13
N SER A 168 -6.73 20.68 10.14
CA SER A 168 -6.86 22.14 10.20
C SER A 168 -8.28 22.61 9.80
N TRP A 169 -9.28 21.76 10.04
CA TRP A 169 -10.67 22.03 9.66
C TRP A 169 -11.49 22.78 10.72
N GLY A 170 -10.98 22.89 11.95
CA GLY A 170 -11.75 23.38 13.10
C GLY A 170 -12.29 24.80 12.98
N ASP A 171 -11.70 25.62 12.10
CA ASP A 171 -12.09 27.02 11.90
C ASP A 171 -13.27 27.19 10.93
N LEU A 172 -13.64 26.14 10.18
CA LEU A 172 -14.75 26.17 9.23
C LEU A 172 -16.02 25.60 9.86
N ALA A 173 -17.07 26.42 9.91
CA ALA A 173 -18.38 26.04 10.42
C ALA A 173 -19.50 26.71 9.62
N GLU A 174 -20.73 26.23 9.80
CA GLU A 174 -21.92 26.92 9.33
C GLU A 174 -22.01 28.32 9.95
N GLY A 175 -22.46 29.29 9.17
CA GLY A 175 -22.47 30.70 9.55
C GLY A 175 -21.16 31.45 9.29
N VAL A 176 -20.05 30.79 8.96
CA VAL A 176 -18.82 31.49 8.53
C VAL A 176 -19.11 32.33 7.27
N ARG A 177 -18.55 33.53 7.22
CA ARG A 177 -18.62 34.44 6.08
C ARG A 177 -17.35 34.39 5.25
N VAL A 178 -17.51 34.39 3.94
CA VAL A 178 -16.42 34.31 2.96
C VAL A 178 -16.64 35.29 1.82
N GLU A 179 -15.55 35.75 1.22
CA GLU A 179 -15.58 36.45 -0.06
C GLU A 179 -15.41 35.43 -1.19
N VAL A 180 -16.34 35.43 -2.15
CA VAL A 180 -16.41 34.46 -3.24
C VAL A 180 -16.76 35.14 -4.56
N PRO A 181 -16.45 34.53 -5.72
CA PRO A 181 -16.73 35.14 -7.01
C PRO A 181 -18.24 35.35 -7.21
N ASN A 182 -18.63 36.57 -7.54
CA ASN A 182 -20.02 36.93 -7.81
C ASN A 182 -20.39 36.59 -9.26
N THR A 183 -21.00 35.42 -9.42
CA THR A 183 -21.53 34.90 -10.69
C THR A 183 -22.79 35.62 -11.19
N ASP A 184 -23.46 36.38 -10.33
CA ASP A 184 -24.68 37.15 -10.63
C ASP A 184 -24.36 38.65 -10.80
N SER A 185 -23.12 39.02 -11.08
CA SER A 185 -22.74 40.41 -11.40
C SER A 185 -23.05 40.78 -12.85
N GLY A 186 -23.06 39.78 -13.76
CA GLY A 186 -23.07 39.93 -15.21
C GLY A 186 -22.16 41.05 -15.75
N LEU A 187 -21.03 41.27 -15.08
CA LEU A 187 -19.89 42.03 -15.58
C LEU A 187 -18.95 41.05 -16.30
N PRO A 188 -18.19 41.50 -17.31
CA PRO A 188 -17.23 40.65 -18.01
C PRO A 188 -15.98 40.36 -17.15
N VAL A 189 -15.79 41.10 -16.06
CA VAL A 189 -14.67 40.98 -15.13
C VAL A 189 -15.07 40.18 -13.89
N LYS A 190 -14.11 39.41 -13.36
CA LYS A 190 -14.29 38.66 -12.11
C LYS A 190 -14.37 39.62 -10.93
N VAL A 191 -15.55 39.69 -10.32
CA VAL A 191 -15.83 40.47 -9.11
C VAL A 191 -16.27 39.54 -8.00
N TYR A 192 -16.28 40.04 -6.76
CA TYR A 192 -16.54 39.23 -5.57
C TYR A 192 -17.71 39.81 -4.78
N TRP A 193 -18.35 38.93 -4.01
CA TRP A 193 -19.35 39.31 -3.01
C TRP A 193 -19.20 38.42 -1.78
N ILE A 194 -19.84 38.82 -0.68
CA ILE A 194 -19.82 38.07 0.56
C ILE A 194 -20.91 37.00 0.51
N ALA A 195 -20.57 35.79 0.93
CA ALA A 195 -21.51 34.69 1.13
C ALA A 195 -21.35 34.09 2.52
N GLY A 196 -22.47 33.62 3.08
CA GLY A 196 -22.51 32.81 4.28
C GLY A 196 -22.50 31.33 3.95
N VAL A 197 -21.78 30.54 4.75
CA VAL A 197 -21.84 29.08 4.72
C VAL A 197 -23.15 28.61 5.35
N ILE A 198 -24.05 28.07 4.54
CA ILE A 198 -25.35 27.54 4.99
C ILE A 198 -25.24 26.10 5.46
N LYS A 199 -24.48 25.28 4.72
CA LYS A 199 -24.30 23.86 5.02
C LYS A 199 -22.93 23.38 4.62
N LEU A 200 -22.34 22.46 5.40
CA LEU A 200 -21.07 21.81 5.09
C LEU A 200 -21.26 20.32 4.79
N ALA A 201 -20.54 19.82 3.79
CA ALA A 201 -20.49 18.41 3.46
C ALA A 201 -19.10 18.03 2.93
N GLY A 202 -18.24 17.56 3.83
CA GLY A 202 -16.81 17.39 3.52
C GLY A 202 -16.20 18.72 3.07
N ASN A 203 -15.50 18.72 1.93
CA ASN A 203 -14.91 19.94 1.33
C ASN A 203 -15.94 20.83 0.62
N LYS A 204 -17.20 20.40 0.51
CA LYS A 204 -18.25 21.18 -0.16
C LYS A 204 -18.96 22.07 0.86
N ALA A 205 -19.23 23.30 0.46
CA ALA A 205 -20.03 24.25 1.20
C ALA A 205 -21.20 24.72 0.34
N LEU A 206 -22.40 24.72 0.91
CA LEU A 206 -23.55 25.42 0.34
C LEU A 206 -23.46 26.87 0.77
N LEU A 207 -23.36 27.77 -0.20
CA LEU A 207 -23.18 29.19 0.03
C LEU A 207 -24.43 29.98 -0.37
N ARG A 208 -24.74 31.00 0.41
CA ARG A 208 -25.76 32.00 0.11
C ARG A 208 -25.15 33.38 0.14
N TYR A 209 -25.34 34.16 -0.91
CA TYR A 209 -24.90 35.57 -0.93
C TYR A 209 -25.61 36.37 0.17
N GLU A 210 -24.86 37.25 0.83
CA GLU A 210 -25.42 38.20 1.79
C GLU A 210 -26.42 39.14 1.11
N GLY A 211 -27.60 39.28 1.72
CA GLY A 211 -28.74 40.07 1.21
C GLY A 211 -29.83 39.25 0.49
N PHE A 212 -29.66 37.92 0.39
CA PHE A 212 -30.75 37.01 -0.01
C PHE A 212 -31.57 36.50 1.19
N ASP A 213 -31.12 36.72 2.43
CA ASP A 213 -31.81 36.35 3.67
C ASP A 213 -32.28 34.88 3.66
N GLY A 214 -33.59 34.63 3.70
CA GLY A 214 -34.21 33.30 3.66
C GLY A 214 -34.37 32.69 2.27
N ASP A 215 -34.07 33.42 1.19
CA ASP A 215 -34.24 32.95 -0.18
C ASP A 215 -33.11 31.99 -0.58
N SER A 216 -33.44 30.69 -0.65
CA SER A 216 -32.53 29.63 -1.10
C SER A 216 -32.47 29.46 -2.62
N GLY A 217 -33.23 30.24 -3.40
CA GLY A 217 -33.34 30.09 -4.85
C GLY A 217 -32.06 30.37 -5.62
N ARG A 218 -31.07 30.99 -4.98
CA ARG A 218 -29.74 31.30 -5.55
C ARG A 218 -28.58 30.69 -4.75
N ASP A 219 -28.88 29.75 -3.84
CA ASP A 219 -27.85 29.02 -3.13
C ASP A 219 -27.03 28.18 -4.12
N PHE A 220 -25.74 28.07 -3.87
CA PHE A 220 -24.86 27.30 -4.74
C PHE A 220 -23.82 26.52 -3.94
N TRP A 221 -23.54 25.31 -4.42
CA TRP A 221 -22.49 24.48 -3.86
C TRP A 221 -21.14 24.84 -4.47
N CYS A 222 -20.13 25.03 -3.62
CA CYS A 222 -18.75 25.17 -4.05
C CYS A 222 -17.84 24.24 -3.25
N ASN A 223 -16.63 23.99 -3.76
CA ASN A 223 -15.55 23.44 -2.93
C ASN A 223 -14.91 24.62 -2.19
N ILE A 224 -14.75 24.53 -0.87
CA ILE A 224 -14.20 25.62 -0.06
C ILE A 224 -12.66 25.70 -0.15
N CYS A 225 -12.01 24.59 -0.53
CA CYS A 225 -10.56 24.47 -0.65
C CYS A 225 -10.06 24.82 -2.07
N VAL A 226 -10.66 25.83 -2.70
CA VAL A 226 -10.24 26.33 -4.02
C VAL A 226 -9.64 27.72 -3.90
N PRO A 227 -8.77 28.15 -4.84
CA PRO A 227 -8.06 29.43 -4.74
C PRO A 227 -8.94 30.68 -4.66
N ASP A 228 -10.21 30.57 -5.03
CA ASP A 228 -11.15 31.68 -5.19
C ASP A 228 -12.01 31.97 -3.94
N ILE A 229 -11.78 31.25 -2.84
CA ILE A 229 -12.47 31.46 -1.58
C ILE A 229 -11.54 32.21 -0.63
N HIS A 230 -12.01 33.34 -0.12
CA HIS A 230 -11.19 34.23 0.68
C HIS A 230 -11.85 34.62 2.00
N PRO A 231 -11.05 34.94 3.04
CA PRO A 231 -11.58 35.58 4.23
C PRO A 231 -12.13 36.97 3.91
N VAL A 232 -13.14 37.39 4.67
CA VAL A 232 -13.66 38.76 4.62
C VAL A 232 -12.54 39.77 4.89
N GLY A 233 -12.44 40.78 4.03
CA GLY A 233 -11.40 41.80 4.06
C GLY A 233 -10.32 41.62 2.97
N TRP A 234 -10.26 40.46 2.31
CA TRP A 234 -9.26 40.19 1.27
C TRP A 234 -9.41 41.12 0.06
N CYS A 235 -10.64 41.37 -0.41
CA CYS A 235 -10.92 42.27 -1.52
C CYS A 235 -10.46 43.70 -1.20
N ALA A 236 -10.80 44.20 0.00
CA ALA A 236 -10.39 45.54 0.44
C ALA A 236 -8.87 45.68 0.51
N ALA A 237 -8.18 44.68 1.09
CA ALA A 237 -6.71 44.66 1.16
C ALA A 237 -6.06 44.59 -0.23
N GLY A 238 -6.68 43.90 -1.19
CA GLY A 238 -6.22 43.78 -2.57
C GLY A 238 -6.68 44.91 -3.51
N GLY A 239 -7.37 45.93 -3.01
CA GLY A 239 -7.92 47.02 -3.83
C GLY A 239 -9.03 46.60 -4.81
N LYS A 240 -9.70 45.48 -4.54
CA LYS A 240 -10.79 44.94 -5.36
C LYS A 240 -12.15 45.35 -4.78
N PRO A 241 -13.10 45.84 -5.60
CA PRO A 241 -14.42 46.21 -5.11
C PRO A 241 -15.29 44.97 -4.87
N LEU A 242 -16.05 44.98 -3.77
CA LEU A 242 -17.18 44.08 -3.59
C LEU A 242 -18.37 44.61 -4.40
N VAL A 243 -18.91 43.77 -5.29
CA VAL A 243 -20.01 44.14 -6.19
C VAL A 243 -21.26 43.34 -5.80
N PRO A 244 -22.38 43.99 -5.43
CA PRO A 244 -23.62 43.29 -5.09
C PRO A 244 -24.14 42.44 -6.26
N PRO A 245 -24.73 41.25 -6.02
CA PRO A 245 -25.44 40.48 -7.03
C PRO A 245 -26.56 41.30 -7.69
N LYS A 246 -26.69 41.22 -9.01
CA LYS A 246 -27.71 41.95 -9.79
C LYS A 246 -29.12 41.69 -9.28
N SER A 247 -29.40 40.48 -8.81
CA SER A 247 -30.72 40.10 -8.31
C SER A 247 -31.12 40.86 -7.04
N ILE A 248 -30.16 41.35 -6.24
CA ILE A 248 -30.42 42.08 -4.99
C ILE A 248 -29.95 43.53 -5.00
N GLN A 249 -29.30 43.99 -6.07
CA GLN A 249 -28.71 45.34 -6.14
C GLN A 249 -29.68 46.48 -5.77
N HIS A 250 -30.98 46.29 -6.03
CA HIS A 250 -32.05 47.26 -5.76
C HIS A 250 -32.65 47.15 -4.34
N LYS A 251 -32.36 46.06 -3.60
CA LYS A 251 -32.91 45.83 -2.26
C LYS A 251 -32.29 46.74 -1.19
N CYS A 252 -31.10 47.29 -1.44
CA CYS A 252 -30.40 48.14 -0.51
C CYS A 252 -29.82 49.38 -1.22
N THR A 253 -30.04 50.55 -0.62
CA THR A 253 -29.49 51.83 -1.10
C THR A 253 -28.11 52.13 -0.52
N ASN A 254 -27.79 51.60 0.66
CA ASN A 254 -26.50 51.82 1.34
C ASN A 254 -25.85 50.48 1.73
N TRP A 255 -25.19 49.86 0.74
CA TRP A 255 -24.46 48.60 0.91
C TRP A 255 -23.37 48.66 1.97
N LYS A 256 -22.75 49.82 2.19
CA LYS A 256 -21.73 49.98 3.25
C LYS A 256 -22.36 49.77 4.63
N ALA A 257 -23.46 50.44 4.93
CA ALA A 257 -24.16 50.27 6.21
C ALA A 257 -24.69 48.85 6.40
N PHE A 258 -25.22 48.25 5.32
CA PHE A 258 -25.66 46.86 5.32
C PHE A 258 -24.52 45.89 5.66
N LEU A 259 -23.38 45.98 4.97
CA LEU A 259 -22.24 45.11 5.22
C LEU A 259 -21.65 45.32 6.61
N VAL A 260 -21.58 46.55 7.12
CA VAL A 260 -21.16 46.80 8.50
C VAL A 260 -22.07 46.07 9.49
N LYS A 261 -23.39 46.13 9.30
CA LYS A 261 -24.35 45.41 10.14
C LYS A 261 -24.16 43.89 10.05
N CYS A 262 -23.98 43.34 8.86
CA CYS A 262 -23.86 41.88 8.66
C CYS A 262 -22.52 41.30 9.13
N LEU A 263 -21.43 42.07 9.01
CA LEU A 263 -20.07 41.58 9.25
C LEU A 263 -19.54 41.87 10.65
N THR A 264 -20.13 42.83 11.37
CA THR A 264 -19.69 43.15 12.73
C THR A 264 -19.93 41.94 13.65
N GLY A 265 -18.84 41.37 14.18
CA GLY A 265 -18.87 40.18 15.03
C GLY A 265 -19.08 38.85 14.29
N ALA A 266 -19.17 38.87 12.95
CA ALA A 266 -19.28 37.66 12.16
C ALA A 266 -17.94 36.91 12.09
N LYS A 267 -18.00 35.57 12.12
CA LYS A 267 -16.82 34.73 11.91
C LYS A 267 -16.46 34.66 10.43
N THR A 268 -15.18 34.68 10.13
CA THR A 268 -14.62 34.50 8.78
C THR A 268 -13.52 33.43 8.80
N LEU A 269 -13.07 32.99 7.63
CA LEU A 269 -11.89 32.13 7.50
C LEU A 269 -10.64 32.77 8.13
N PRO A 270 -9.71 31.97 8.67
CA PRO A 270 -8.38 32.43 9.02
C PRO A 270 -7.64 33.01 7.81
N ILE A 271 -6.79 34.03 8.05
CA ILE A 271 -5.99 34.68 6.99
C ILE A 271 -5.03 33.69 6.31
N ASP A 272 -4.53 32.71 7.07
CA ASP A 272 -3.61 31.66 6.59
C ASP A 272 -4.32 30.45 5.96
N PHE A 273 -5.66 30.46 5.84
CA PHE A 273 -6.44 29.32 5.35
C PHE A 273 -6.01 28.88 3.94
N SER A 274 -5.86 29.82 3.00
CA SER A 274 -5.44 29.52 1.62
C SER A 274 -4.03 28.91 1.58
N THR A 275 -3.11 29.42 2.41
CA THR A 275 -1.76 28.87 2.54
C THR A 275 -1.79 27.45 3.09
N LYS A 276 -2.60 27.17 4.14
CA LYS A 276 -2.79 25.82 4.67
C LYS A 276 -3.36 24.86 3.62
N VAL A 277 -4.34 25.30 2.83
CA VAL A 277 -4.90 24.51 1.72
C VAL A 277 -3.79 24.15 0.72
N GLN A 278 -3.02 25.14 0.26
CA GLN A 278 -1.92 24.93 -0.70
C GLN A 278 -0.84 23.98 -0.14
N GLN A 279 -0.43 24.16 1.11
CA GLN A 279 0.56 23.30 1.77
C GLN A 279 0.04 21.86 1.91
N SER A 280 -1.23 21.67 2.26
CA SER A 280 -1.84 20.34 2.41
C SER A 280 -1.97 19.56 1.10
N MET A 281 -1.82 20.24 -0.04
CA MET A 281 -1.83 19.66 -1.38
C MET A 281 -0.41 19.34 -1.89
N GLN A 282 0.63 19.50 -1.06
CA GLN A 282 1.99 19.12 -1.40
C GLN A 282 2.24 17.66 -1.01
N PHE A 283 2.51 16.82 -2.02
CA PHE A 283 2.76 15.40 -1.82
C PHE A 283 4.27 15.11 -1.97
N PRO A 284 4.91 14.44 -0.99
CA PRO A 284 6.35 14.27 -0.96
C PRO A 284 6.86 13.21 -1.95
N PHE A 285 6.06 12.16 -2.22
CA PHE A 285 6.38 11.18 -3.26
C PHE A 285 6.37 11.84 -4.64
N LYS A 286 7.37 11.50 -5.47
CA LYS A 286 7.56 12.04 -6.82
C LYS A 286 7.57 10.92 -7.85
N LYS A 287 7.30 11.28 -9.11
CA LYS A 287 7.43 10.37 -10.25
C LYS A 287 8.84 9.78 -10.28
N LEU A 288 8.96 8.52 -10.73
CA LEU A 288 10.20 7.74 -10.80
C LEU A 288 10.80 7.31 -9.45
N MET A 289 10.12 7.60 -8.33
CA MET A 289 10.49 7.00 -7.05
C MET A 289 10.19 5.49 -7.03
N ARG A 290 11.11 4.70 -6.51
CA ARG A 290 11.01 3.25 -6.35
C ARG A 290 10.54 2.90 -4.94
N VAL A 291 9.57 1.98 -4.86
CA VAL A 291 9.02 1.45 -3.61
C VAL A 291 8.92 -0.08 -3.68
N GLU A 292 8.98 -0.76 -2.54
CA GLU A 292 8.54 -2.16 -2.43
C GLU A 292 7.05 -2.19 -2.13
N VAL A 293 6.29 -3.00 -2.86
CA VAL A 293 4.83 -3.14 -2.66
C VAL A 293 4.42 -4.60 -2.81
N VAL A 294 3.34 -5.01 -2.14
CA VAL A 294 2.78 -6.36 -2.25
C VAL A 294 2.52 -6.74 -3.71
N ASP A 295 2.88 -7.97 -4.10
CA ASP A 295 2.56 -8.51 -5.42
C ASP A 295 1.11 -8.98 -5.45
N LYS A 296 0.24 -8.26 -6.15
CA LYS A 296 -1.19 -8.60 -6.26
C LYS A 296 -1.48 -9.99 -6.82
N THR A 297 -0.51 -10.63 -7.49
CA THR A 297 -0.62 -12.00 -7.99
C THR A 297 -0.07 -13.06 -7.03
N HIS A 298 0.76 -12.65 -6.07
CA HIS A 298 1.43 -13.52 -5.10
C HIS A 298 1.58 -12.78 -3.77
N LEU A 299 0.54 -12.80 -2.94
CA LEU A 299 0.43 -12.00 -1.72
C LEU A 299 1.56 -12.22 -0.71
N CYS A 300 2.19 -13.40 -0.73
CA CYS A 300 3.27 -13.73 0.21
C CYS A 300 4.60 -13.03 -0.05
N ARG A 301 4.68 -12.20 -1.10
CA ARG A 301 5.90 -11.47 -1.46
C ARG A 301 5.62 -10.03 -1.88
N THR A 302 6.66 -9.23 -1.80
CA THR A 302 6.73 -7.90 -2.41
C THR A 302 7.47 -7.95 -3.76
N ARG A 303 7.31 -6.89 -4.54
CA ARG A 303 8.13 -6.59 -5.73
C ARG A 303 8.31 -5.07 -5.84
N VAL A 304 9.29 -4.63 -6.62
CA VAL A 304 9.59 -3.21 -6.80
C VAL A 304 8.58 -2.60 -7.77
N ALA A 305 8.10 -1.41 -7.45
CA ALA A 305 7.27 -0.59 -8.33
C ALA A 305 7.75 0.85 -8.37
N LEU A 306 7.44 1.52 -9.47
CA LEU A 306 7.73 2.93 -9.74
C LEU A 306 6.48 3.77 -9.52
N VAL A 307 6.64 4.91 -8.87
CA VAL A 307 5.61 5.95 -8.83
C VAL A 307 5.49 6.56 -10.22
N GLU A 308 4.38 6.29 -10.91
CA GLU A 308 4.10 6.83 -12.23
C GLU A 308 3.29 8.13 -12.15
N GLN A 309 2.33 8.20 -11.21
CA GLN A 309 1.47 9.38 -11.00
C GLN A 309 1.16 9.58 -9.52
N VAL A 310 0.96 10.85 -9.14
CA VAL A 310 0.52 11.26 -7.80
C VAL A 310 -0.69 12.16 -7.95
N ILE A 311 -1.84 11.72 -7.43
CA ILE A 311 -3.12 12.45 -7.51
C ILE A 311 -3.74 12.51 -6.12
N GLY A 312 -3.75 13.69 -5.49
CA GLY A 312 -4.38 13.89 -4.18
C GLY A 312 -3.84 12.95 -3.09
N GLY A 313 -2.52 12.69 -3.08
CA GLY A 313 -1.88 11.74 -2.16
C GLY A 313 -2.00 10.27 -2.55
N ARG A 314 -2.76 9.94 -3.61
CA ARG A 314 -2.81 8.58 -4.18
C ARG A 314 -1.69 8.39 -5.19
N LEU A 315 -0.97 7.29 -5.04
CA LEU A 315 0.10 6.85 -5.92
C LEU A 315 -0.47 5.85 -6.92
N ARG A 316 -0.21 6.09 -8.21
CA ARG A 316 -0.26 5.05 -9.23
C ARG A 316 1.11 4.43 -9.33
N LEU A 317 1.23 3.18 -8.92
CA LEU A 317 2.46 2.41 -8.97
C LEU A 317 2.42 1.49 -10.19
N VAL A 318 3.51 1.42 -10.94
CA VAL A 318 3.69 0.46 -12.03
C VAL A 318 4.86 -0.43 -11.66
N TYR A 319 4.68 -1.74 -11.69
CA TYR A 319 5.76 -2.64 -11.31
C TYR A 319 6.94 -2.56 -12.29
N GLU A 320 8.17 -2.66 -11.78
CA GLU A 320 9.41 -2.37 -12.51
C GLU A 320 9.61 -3.26 -13.76
N GLU A 321 9.11 -4.50 -13.74
CA GLU A 321 9.20 -5.44 -14.87
C GLU A 321 8.04 -5.33 -15.88
N CYS A 322 7.08 -4.42 -15.67
CA CYS A 322 5.97 -4.20 -16.59
C CYS A 322 6.32 -3.11 -17.61
N GLU A 323 6.64 -3.53 -18.84
CA GLU A 323 7.08 -2.62 -19.90
C GLU A 323 5.92 -1.81 -20.52
N ASP A 324 4.70 -2.34 -20.53
CA ASP A 324 3.52 -1.70 -21.14
C ASP A 324 2.74 -0.78 -20.17
N GLY A 325 3.13 -0.73 -18.90
CA GLY A 325 2.49 0.07 -17.87
C GLY A 325 1.07 -0.35 -17.49
N SER A 326 0.62 -1.54 -17.91
CA SER A 326 -0.72 -2.08 -17.64
C SER A 326 -0.85 -2.75 -16.28
N ASP A 327 0.25 -3.33 -15.77
CA ASP A 327 0.33 -3.97 -14.47
C ASP A 327 0.54 -2.91 -13.38
N ASP A 328 -0.53 -2.18 -13.06
CA ASP A 328 -0.51 -1.11 -12.07
C ASP A 328 -1.14 -1.49 -10.71
N PHE A 329 -0.88 -0.63 -9.73
CA PHE A 329 -1.39 -0.74 -8.36
C PHE A 329 -1.65 0.67 -7.80
N TRP A 330 -2.87 0.91 -7.33
CA TRP A 330 -3.25 2.19 -6.76
C TRP A 330 -3.35 2.11 -5.23
N CYS A 331 -2.65 3.00 -4.53
CA CYS A 331 -2.76 3.13 -3.08
C CYS A 331 -2.54 4.56 -2.60
N HIS A 332 -2.88 4.86 -1.35
CA HIS A 332 -2.47 6.13 -0.73
C HIS A 332 -0.98 6.11 -0.38
N MET A 333 -0.33 7.27 -0.32
CA MET A 333 1.08 7.40 0.10
C MET A 333 1.35 6.96 1.55
N TYR A 334 0.29 6.82 2.36
CA TYR A 334 0.34 6.27 3.73
C TYR A 334 -0.17 4.84 3.82
N SER A 335 -0.30 4.15 2.68
CA SER A 335 -0.73 2.75 2.65
C SER A 335 0.26 1.88 3.42
N PRO A 336 -0.20 0.94 4.26
CA PRO A 336 0.69 -0.02 4.94
C PRO A 336 1.26 -1.08 3.98
N LEU A 337 0.87 -1.05 2.70
CA LEU A 337 1.30 -2.02 1.69
C LEU A 337 2.54 -1.60 0.90
N ILE A 338 3.02 -0.37 1.11
CA ILE A 338 4.20 0.17 0.45
C ILE A 338 5.31 0.40 1.47
N HIS A 339 6.53 0.10 1.07
CA HIS A 339 7.71 0.16 1.93
C HIS A 339 8.93 0.68 1.17
N SER A 340 9.93 1.15 1.91
CA SER A 340 11.20 1.58 1.33
C SER A 340 11.97 0.39 0.75
N ILE A 341 12.83 0.66 -0.23
CA ILE A 341 13.71 -0.36 -0.81
C ILE A 341 14.59 -0.98 0.30
N GLY A 342 14.64 -2.32 0.34
CA GLY A 342 15.36 -3.09 1.35
C GLY A 342 14.50 -3.53 2.54
N TRP A 343 13.27 -3.01 2.69
CA TRP A 343 12.38 -3.35 3.81
C TRP A 343 12.12 -4.86 3.91
N SER A 344 11.79 -5.51 2.79
CA SER A 344 11.46 -6.94 2.80
C SER A 344 12.65 -7.79 3.27
N ARG A 345 13.86 -7.41 2.86
CA ARG A 345 15.10 -8.04 3.32
C ARG A 345 15.32 -7.80 4.82
N GLY A 346 15.10 -6.57 5.27
CA GLY A 346 15.27 -6.17 6.67
C GLY A 346 14.39 -6.99 7.62
N ILE A 347 13.11 -7.15 7.28
CA ILE A 347 12.16 -7.85 8.17
C ILE A 347 12.07 -9.36 7.92
N GLY A 348 12.69 -9.88 6.86
CA GLY A 348 12.61 -11.29 6.46
C GLY A 348 11.32 -11.66 5.72
N HIS A 349 10.68 -10.69 5.06
CA HIS A 349 9.56 -10.87 4.14
C HIS A 349 10.07 -11.37 2.77
N ARG A 350 9.27 -12.18 2.08
CA ARG A 350 9.68 -12.66 0.74
C ARG A 350 9.61 -11.50 -0.26
N PHE A 351 10.54 -11.43 -1.20
CA PHE A 351 10.53 -10.43 -2.25
C PHE A 351 10.95 -11.06 -3.59
N LYS A 352 10.40 -10.55 -4.68
CA LYS A 352 10.84 -10.88 -6.03
C LYS A 352 12.15 -10.14 -6.31
N ARG A 353 13.20 -10.87 -6.69
CA ARG A 353 14.46 -10.25 -7.12
C ARG A 353 14.23 -9.50 -8.43
N SER A 354 14.69 -8.25 -8.49
CA SER A 354 14.80 -7.51 -9.74
C SER A 354 16.14 -7.81 -10.40
N ASP A 355 16.14 -7.82 -11.74
CA ASP A 355 17.38 -7.86 -12.51
C ASP A 355 18.03 -6.47 -12.41
N VAL A 356 19.05 -6.36 -11.53
CA VAL A 356 19.73 -5.11 -11.16
C VAL A 356 20.32 -4.36 -12.38
N SER A 357 20.49 -5.04 -13.52
CA SER A 357 20.98 -4.47 -14.77
C SER A 357 20.02 -3.52 -15.51
N LYS A 358 18.78 -3.34 -15.03
CA LYS A 358 17.77 -2.48 -15.68
C LYS A 358 17.32 -1.26 -14.84
N LYS A 359 18.17 -0.67 -14.00
CA LYS A 359 17.84 0.68 -13.48
C LYS A 359 17.85 1.64 -14.66
N LEU A 360 16.67 2.05 -15.13
CA LEU A 360 16.57 3.11 -16.15
C LEU A 360 17.06 4.43 -15.56
N ASP A 361 17.56 5.29 -16.43
CA ASP A 361 18.06 6.61 -16.09
C ASP A 361 16.98 7.45 -15.37
N GLY A 362 17.38 8.15 -14.29
CA GLY A 362 16.50 9.02 -13.49
C GLY A 362 15.65 8.34 -12.41
N GLN A 363 15.69 7.01 -12.24
CA GLN A 363 14.97 6.34 -11.14
C GLN A 363 15.70 6.49 -9.80
N VAL A 364 14.95 6.83 -8.74
CA VAL A 364 15.50 7.03 -7.38
C VAL A 364 14.75 6.22 -6.35
N ASP A 365 15.43 5.74 -5.31
CA ASP A 365 14.76 5.01 -4.23
C ASP A 365 14.01 6.01 -3.33
N ALA A 366 12.75 5.73 -3.00
CA ALA A 366 11.98 6.59 -2.11
C ALA A 366 12.63 6.62 -0.71
N PRO A 367 12.93 7.79 -0.15
CA PRO A 367 13.51 7.88 1.19
C PRO A 367 12.60 7.25 2.25
N GLY A 368 13.17 6.48 3.20
CA GLY A 368 12.43 5.78 4.25
C GLY A 368 11.55 6.70 5.11
N GLN A 369 11.92 7.97 5.25
CA GLN A 369 11.17 8.98 6.01
C GLN A 369 9.81 9.34 5.40
N LEU A 370 9.59 9.05 4.11
CA LEU A 370 8.32 9.34 3.43
C LEU A 370 7.20 8.35 3.77
N PHE A 371 7.57 7.17 4.26
CA PHE A 371 6.62 6.10 4.56
C PHE A 371 5.95 6.35 5.92
N ALA A 372 4.71 5.87 6.05
CA ALA A 372 3.99 5.96 7.32
C ALA A 372 4.76 5.23 8.42
N LYS A 373 5.03 5.93 9.53
CA LYS A 373 5.72 5.34 10.67
C LYS A 373 4.85 4.26 11.28
N VAL A 374 5.42 3.07 11.41
CA VAL A 374 4.80 1.94 12.10
C VAL A 374 5.15 2.04 13.58
N LYS A 375 4.22 1.64 14.44
CA LYS A 375 4.40 1.69 15.89
C LYS A 375 5.41 0.62 16.31
N ASP A 376 6.43 1.02 17.06
CA ASP A 376 7.38 0.07 17.65
C ASP A 376 6.68 -0.85 18.65
N VAL A 377 7.06 -2.13 18.63
CA VAL A 377 6.51 -3.17 19.49
C VAL A 377 7.62 -3.97 20.16
N ASP A 378 7.41 -4.32 21.43
CA ASP A 378 8.31 -5.19 22.17
C ASP A 378 7.97 -6.66 21.90
N GLN A 379 8.90 -7.37 21.28
CA GLN A 379 8.77 -8.80 20.96
C GLN A 379 9.52 -9.69 21.96
N SER A 380 10.08 -9.13 23.04
CA SER A 380 10.85 -9.89 24.02
C SER A 380 9.98 -10.66 25.03
N GLY A 381 8.75 -10.19 25.25
CA GLY A 381 7.77 -10.80 26.16
C GLY A 381 6.88 -11.86 25.50
N GLU A 382 5.65 -11.98 26.00
CA GLU A 382 4.62 -12.80 25.35
C GLU A 382 4.28 -12.25 23.98
N TRP A 383 4.43 -13.08 22.95
CA TRP A 383 4.28 -12.66 21.57
C TRP A 383 3.53 -13.68 20.73
N PHE A 384 3.08 -13.26 19.54
CA PHE A 384 2.51 -14.14 18.53
C PHE A 384 3.45 -15.31 18.23
N LYS A 385 2.88 -16.49 17.98
CA LYS A 385 3.60 -17.71 17.63
C LYS A 385 2.95 -18.36 16.41
N ASP A 386 3.77 -19.08 15.63
CA ASP A 386 3.27 -19.91 14.54
C ASP A 386 2.19 -20.88 15.04
N GLY A 387 1.11 -21.02 14.27
CA GLY A 387 -0.05 -21.84 14.59
C GLY A 387 -1.15 -21.16 15.41
N MET A 388 -0.91 -19.97 15.97
CA MET A 388 -1.95 -19.24 16.71
C MET A 388 -3.12 -18.87 15.80
N LYS A 389 -4.34 -19.03 16.31
CA LYS A 389 -5.60 -18.69 15.63
C LYS A 389 -6.05 -17.28 15.98
N LEU A 390 -6.62 -16.61 15.00
CA LEU A 390 -7.18 -15.27 15.13
C LEU A 390 -8.27 -15.05 14.06
N GLU A 391 -8.88 -13.88 14.07
CA GLU A 391 -9.80 -13.41 13.03
C GLU A 391 -9.13 -12.30 12.22
N ALA A 392 -9.28 -12.29 10.90
CA ALA A 392 -8.66 -11.27 10.05
C ALA A 392 -9.53 -10.91 8.84
N ILE A 393 -9.45 -9.66 8.38
CA ILE A 393 -10.05 -9.24 7.11
C ILE A 393 -9.33 -9.98 5.96
N ASP A 394 -10.09 -10.56 5.04
CA ASP A 394 -9.53 -11.21 3.85
C ASP A 394 -8.98 -10.13 2.89
N PRO A 395 -7.67 -10.10 2.59
CA PRO A 395 -7.08 -9.10 1.68
C PRO A 395 -7.59 -9.23 0.24
N LEU A 396 -8.15 -10.38 -0.15
CA LEU A 396 -8.76 -10.61 -1.46
C LEU A 396 -10.28 -10.36 -1.44
N ASN A 397 -10.89 -10.26 -0.26
CA ASN A 397 -12.30 -9.96 -0.07
C ASN A 397 -12.53 -9.10 1.16
N LEU A 398 -12.40 -7.78 0.99
CA LEU A 398 -12.46 -6.79 2.09
C LEU A 398 -13.82 -6.73 2.82
N SER A 399 -14.86 -7.41 2.33
CA SER A 399 -16.15 -7.53 3.03
C SER A 399 -16.22 -8.68 4.03
N ALA A 400 -15.22 -9.56 4.07
CA ALA A 400 -15.22 -10.75 4.91
C ALA A 400 -14.15 -10.69 6.00
N ILE A 401 -14.57 -11.01 7.23
CA ILE A 401 -13.67 -11.40 8.32
C ILE A 401 -13.68 -12.93 8.37
N CYS A 402 -12.50 -13.54 8.37
CA CYS A 402 -12.32 -14.98 8.28
C CYS A 402 -11.51 -15.52 9.46
N ILE A 403 -11.69 -16.81 9.76
CA ILE A 403 -10.75 -17.54 10.61
C ILE A 403 -9.38 -17.57 9.93
N ALA A 404 -8.34 -17.21 10.67
CA ALA A 404 -6.99 -17.10 10.17
C ALA A 404 -5.96 -17.69 11.13
N THR A 405 -4.79 -18.00 10.59
CA THR A 405 -3.67 -18.60 11.31
C THR A 405 -2.40 -17.79 11.14
N VAL A 406 -1.68 -17.51 12.23
CA VAL A 406 -0.30 -17.02 12.16
C VAL A 406 0.58 -18.11 11.58
N ARG A 407 1.23 -17.84 10.45
CA ARG A 407 2.08 -18.80 9.72
C ARG A 407 3.57 -18.50 9.85
N LYS A 408 3.91 -17.24 10.10
CA LYS A 408 5.28 -16.81 10.35
C LYS A 408 5.30 -15.50 11.11
N VAL A 409 6.17 -15.42 12.11
CA VAL A 409 6.51 -14.17 12.80
C VAL A 409 7.76 -13.59 12.14
N LEU A 410 7.68 -12.33 11.72
CA LEU A 410 8.77 -11.58 11.09
C LEU A 410 9.34 -10.55 12.09
N ALA A 411 10.42 -9.87 11.72
CA ALA A 411 10.94 -8.77 12.54
C ALA A 411 9.98 -7.57 12.53
N ASP A 412 10.24 -6.59 13.41
CA ASP A 412 9.52 -5.31 13.51
C ASP A 412 8.00 -5.45 13.60
N GLY A 413 7.52 -6.50 14.27
CA GLY A 413 6.10 -6.72 14.56
C GLY A 413 5.27 -7.24 13.40
N TYR A 414 5.87 -7.60 12.26
CA TYR A 414 5.16 -8.13 11.11
C TYR A 414 4.85 -9.63 11.23
N LEU A 415 3.74 -10.05 10.65
CA LEU A 415 3.19 -11.40 10.73
C LEU A 415 2.73 -11.85 9.34
N MET A 416 3.13 -13.04 8.92
CA MET A 416 2.50 -13.72 7.78
C MET A 416 1.30 -14.50 8.29
N ILE A 417 0.12 -14.18 7.77
CA ILE A 417 -1.16 -14.78 8.18
C ILE A 417 -1.79 -15.47 6.97
N GLY A 418 -2.28 -16.69 7.17
CA GLY A 418 -3.05 -17.43 6.18
C GLY A 418 -4.54 -17.46 6.55
N ILE A 419 -5.42 -17.33 5.56
CA ILE A 419 -6.87 -17.47 5.74
C ILE A 419 -7.28 -18.95 5.60
N ASP A 420 -7.85 -19.51 6.66
CA ASP A 420 -8.09 -20.95 6.78
C ASP A 420 -9.04 -21.47 5.67
N GLY A 421 -8.66 -22.57 5.01
CA GLY A 421 -9.42 -23.19 3.92
C GLY A 421 -9.17 -22.60 2.52
N SER A 422 -8.43 -21.50 2.43
CA SER A 422 -8.01 -20.88 1.16
C SER A 422 -6.51 -20.95 0.89
N GLU A 423 -5.72 -21.54 1.78
CA GLU A 423 -4.26 -21.53 1.69
C GLU A 423 -3.70 -22.52 0.66
N ALA A 424 -2.87 -22.03 -0.25
CA ALA A 424 -1.98 -22.86 -1.04
C ALA A 424 -0.91 -23.56 -0.17
N ALA A 425 -0.56 -24.79 -0.56
CA ALA A 425 0.41 -25.62 0.16
C ALA A 425 1.84 -25.04 0.21
N ASP A 426 2.16 -24.09 -0.66
CA ASP A 426 3.45 -23.38 -0.72
C ASP A 426 3.45 -22.06 0.07
N GLY A 427 2.31 -21.70 0.68
CA GLY A 427 2.09 -20.44 1.38
C GLY A 427 2.12 -19.22 0.46
N SER A 428 1.78 -19.38 -0.82
CA SER A 428 1.69 -18.26 -1.78
C SER A 428 0.60 -17.24 -1.45
N ASP A 429 -0.44 -17.69 -0.73
CA ASP A 429 -1.60 -16.88 -0.34
C ASP A 429 -1.47 -16.26 1.06
N TRP A 430 -0.33 -16.46 1.75
CA TRP A 430 -0.11 -15.79 3.04
C TRP A 430 0.04 -14.29 2.83
N PHE A 431 -0.61 -13.50 3.67
CA PHE A 431 -0.57 -12.06 3.61
C PHE A 431 0.14 -11.47 4.83
N CYS A 432 0.87 -10.38 4.62
CA CYS A 432 1.62 -9.73 5.68
C CYS A 432 0.75 -8.68 6.39
N TYR A 433 0.58 -8.83 7.69
CA TYR A 433 -0.04 -7.84 8.57
C TYR A 433 0.96 -7.39 9.63
N HIS A 434 0.91 -6.13 10.04
CA HIS A 434 1.59 -5.71 11.27
C HIS A 434 0.75 -6.11 12.49
N SER A 435 1.39 -6.43 13.62
CA SER A 435 0.75 -6.80 14.89
C SER A 435 -0.23 -5.74 15.42
N THR A 436 -0.04 -4.48 15.05
CA THR A 436 -0.96 -3.37 15.41
C THR A 436 -1.95 -3.03 14.30
N SER A 437 -2.09 -3.89 13.29
CA SER A 437 -3.02 -3.67 12.19
C SER A 437 -4.46 -3.66 12.69
N PRO A 438 -5.31 -2.71 12.29
CA PRO A 438 -6.73 -2.71 12.63
C PRO A 438 -7.53 -3.79 11.87
N SER A 439 -6.87 -4.61 11.06
CA SER A 439 -7.48 -5.66 10.23
C SER A 439 -7.32 -7.07 10.79
N ILE A 440 -6.74 -7.20 11.99
CA ILE A 440 -6.60 -8.47 12.71
C ILE A 440 -7.24 -8.34 14.10
N PHE A 441 -7.89 -9.40 14.56
CA PHE A 441 -8.72 -9.41 15.76
C PHE A 441 -8.50 -10.70 16.57
N PRO A 442 -8.68 -10.69 17.89
CA PRO A 442 -8.67 -11.91 18.69
C PRO A 442 -9.83 -12.82 18.29
N ALA A 443 -9.67 -14.13 18.49
CA ALA A 443 -10.75 -15.09 18.30
C ALA A 443 -11.95 -14.75 19.20
N GLY A 444 -13.16 -14.79 18.64
CA GLY A 444 -14.41 -14.38 19.30
C GLY A 444 -14.79 -12.92 19.06
N PHE A 445 -13.98 -12.13 18.35
CA PHE A 445 -14.29 -10.71 18.07
C PHE A 445 -15.60 -10.56 17.28
N CYS A 446 -15.79 -11.34 16.22
CA CYS A 446 -17.01 -11.32 15.43
C CYS A 446 -18.24 -11.72 16.24
N GLU A 447 -18.12 -12.75 17.09
CA GLU A 447 -19.22 -13.20 17.95
C GLU A 447 -19.66 -12.11 18.92
N ILE A 448 -18.71 -11.49 19.63
CA ILE A 448 -18.98 -10.42 20.62
C ILE A 448 -19.62 -9.20 19.96
N ASN A 449 -19.24 -8.88 18.73
CA ASN A 449 -19.72 -7.68 18.02
C ASN A 449 -20.89 -7.97 17.06
N THR A 450 -21.45 -9.18 17.06
CA THR A 450 -22.54 -9.59 16.15
C THR A 450 -22.18 -9.36 14.68
N ILE A 451 -20.95 -9.68 14.30
CA ILE A 451 -20.45 -9.62 12.92
C ILE A 451 -20.41 -11.04 12.34
N GLU A 452 -20.80 -11.19 11.08
CA GLU A 452 -20.73 -12.48 10.39
C GLU A 452 -19.27 -12.91 10.18
N LEU A 453 -18.87 -13.99 10.85
CA LEU A 453 -17.57 -14.64 10.66
C LEU A 453 -17.65 -15.64 9.52
N THR A 454 -16.76 -15.50 8.53
CA THR A 454 -16.65 -16.47 7.43
C THR A 454 -15.93 -17.73 7.93
N PRO A 455 -16.59 -18.90 7.93
CA PRO A 455 -15.96 -20.14 8.37
C PRO A 455 -14.89 -20.60 7.37
N PRO A 456 -13.95 -21.47 7.79
CA PRO A 456 -12.97 -22.06 6.89
C PRO A 456 -13.69 -22.75 5.73
N ARG A 457 -13.18 -22.59 4.51
CA ARG A 457 -13.73 -23.30 3.34
C ARG A 457 -13.45 -24.80 3.44
N VAL A 458 -14.30 -25.54 4.14
CA VAL A 458 -14.23 -27.00 4.20
C VAL A 458 -14.99 -27.59 3.00
N ARG A 459 -14.38 -28.55 2.29
CA ARG A 459 -15.14 -29.45 1.42
C ARG A 459 -16.03 -30.30 2.32
N THR A 460 -17.33 -30.05 2.26
CA THR A 460 -18.45 -30.81 2.85
C THR A 460 -18.07 -32.05 3.65
N THR A 461 -18.11 -31.93 4.98
CA THR A 461 -18.92 -32.77 5.90
C THR A 461 -18.73 -32.24 7.32
N ASP A 462 -19.83 -31.71 7.87
CA ASP A 462 -20.14 -31.38 9.27
C ASP A 462 -19.05 -30.78 10.17
N PHE A 463 -19.17 -29.48 10.45
CA PHE A 463 -18.64 -28.88 11.67
C PHE A 463 -19.69 -28.00 12.35
N HIS A 464 -20.22 -28.48 13.46
CA HIS A 464 -20.73 -27.61 14.54
C HIS A 464 -19.51 -26.99 15.25
N LEU A 465 -19.53 -25.67 15.42
CA LEU A 465 -18.39 -24.85 15.86
C LEU A 465 -18.04 -24.98 17.36
N THR A 466 -18.22 -26.14 17.98
CA THR A 466 -18.03 -26.32 19.45
C THR A 466 -16.73 -27.05 19.83
N VAL A 467 -15.85 -27.42 18.89
CA VAL A 467 -14.70 -28.31 19.21
C VAL A 467 -13.32 -27.76 18.80
N ALA A 468 -13.20 -26.51 18.32
CA ALA A 468 -11.88 -25.98 17.91
C ALA A 468 -11.04 -25.36 19.04
N ILE A 469 -11.57 -25.25 20.26
CA ILE A 469 -10.81 -24.78 21.43
C ILE A 469 -10.83 -25.87 22.50
N SER A 470 -10.06 -26.93 22.31
CA SER A 470 -9.66 -27.80 23.43
C SER A 470 -8.20 -27.57 23.73
N ILE A 471 -8.01 -26.94 24.89
CA ILE A 471 -6.79 -26.76 25.64
C ILE A 471 -6.20 -28.16 25.93
N GLY A 472 -4.87 -28.25 26.05
CA GLY A 472 -4.14 -29.50 26.22
C GLY A 472 -4.52 -30.34 27.44
N GLN A 473 -4.15 -31.62 27.31
CA GLN A 473 -4.19 -32.77 28.25
C GLN A 473 -5.37 -33.76 28.12
N PRO A 474 -5.10 -35.08 28.20
CA PRO A 474 -6.09 -36.14 28.00
C PRO A 474 -6.75 -36.51 29.33
N VAL A 475 -8.07 -36.55 29.37
CA VAL A 475 -8.81 -37.29 30.41
C VAL A 475 -9.66 -38.34 29.70
N ALA A 476 -9.36 -39.59 29.98
CA ALA A 476 -10.13 -40.74 29.53
C ALA A 476 -11.52 -40.71 30.16
N VAL A 477 -12.57 -40.87 29.34
CA VAL A 477 -13.91 -41.21 29.84
C VAL A 477 -14.39 -42.42 29.05
N THR A 478 -14.41 -43.56 29.73
CA THR A 478 -15.07 -44.79 29.34
C THR A 478 -16.59 -44.57 29.33
N CYS A 479 -17.26 -44.94 28.24
CA CYS A 479 -18.72 -44.93 28.14
C CYS A 479 -19.22 -46.37 28.20
N SER A 480 -19.88 -46.73 29.31
CA SER A 480 -20.65 -47.96 29.45
C SER A 480 -22.04 -47.75 28.85
N LEU A 481 -22.41 -48.61 27.89
CA LEU A 481 -23.74 -48.67 27.29
C LEU A 481 -24.69 -49.44 28.22
N ASN A 482 -25.84 -48.84 28.53
CA ASN A 482 -27.03 -49.53 29.03
C ASN A 482 -28.26 -48.99 28.28
N LYS A 483 -28.74 -49.73 27.29
CA LYS A 483 -30.06 -50.38 27.31
C LYS A 483 -30.20 -51.32 26.12
#